data_AF-A0A0N5CM95-F1
#
_entry.id   AF-A0A0N5CM95-F1
#
_cell.length_a   1.000
_cell.length_b   1.000
_cell.length_c   1.000
_cell.angle_alpha   90.00
_cell.angle_beta   90.00
_cell.angle_gamma   90.00
#
_symmetry.space_group_name_H-M   'P 1'
#
loop_
_entity.id
_entity.type
_entity.pdbx_description
1 polymer ?
#
loop_
_entity_poly.entity_id
_entity_poly.type
_entity_poly.pdbx_seq_one_letter_code
_entity_poly.pdbx_strand_id
1 'polypeptide(L)'
;MDQRFLRPNGRCPVPLNEDFWMDIVCFNGGERSAEVMHQLNQRYALDVEAEVERAVRENEGAIGDALMKQVAPSAVNVVGIQYENLISLSFDQEELIKQEENRQRRIRKRIVDAALRK
;
A
#
# COMPACT_ATOMS: atom_id res chain seq x y z
N MET A 1 58.17 -32.61 25.53
CA MET A 1 56.87 -32.42 24.85
C MET A 1 56.03 -33.65 25.17
N ASP A 2 55.03 -33.51 26.03
CA ASP A 2 54.22 -34.64 26.50
C ASP A 2 53.36 -35.23 25.36
N GLN A 3 53.44 -36.55 25.15
CA GLN A 3 52.71 -37.31 24.13
C GLN A 3 51.17 -37.31 24.30
N ARG A 4 50.64 -36.56 25.27
CA ARG A 4 49.21 -36.51 25.63
C ARG A 4 48.37 -35.72 24.63
N PHE A 5 48.98 -34.93 23.75
CA PHE A 5 48.30 -34.02 22.83
C PHE A 5 48.21 -34.51 21.37
N LEU A 6 48.67 -35.74 21.07
CA LEU A 6 48.65 -36.31 19.71
C LEU A 6 47.62 -37.45 19.58
N ARG A 7 46.44 -37.33 20.19
CA ARG A 7 45.35 -38.28 19.94
C ARG A 7 44.42 -37.73 18.86
N PRO A 8 44.14 -38.50 17.79
CA PRO A 8 43.14 -38.11 16.81
C PRO A 8 41.83 -37.76 17.53
N ASN A 9 41.33 -36.56 17.30
CA ASN A 9 40.15 -36.05 17.98
C ASN A 9 38.96 -36.92 17.57
N GLY A 10 38.47 -37.80 18.46
CA GLY A 10 37.41 -38.77 18.15
C GLY A 10 36.04 -38.15 17.86
N ARG A 11 35.94 -36.82 17.92
CA ARG A 11 34.78 -36.02 17.49
C ARG A 11 34.95 -35.43 16.09
N CYS A 12 36.07 -35.69 15.41
CA CYS A 12 36.24 -35.23 14.05
C CYS A 12 35.31 -36.06 13.15
N PRO A 13 34.32 -35.45 12.47
CA PRO A 13 33.46 -36.19 11.56
C PRO A 13 34.33 -36.77 10.45
N VAL A 14 34.17 -38.07 10.19
CA VAL A 14 34.85 -38.74 9.09
C VAL A 14 34.25 -38.18 7.79
N PRO A 15 35.07 -37.70 6.85
CA PRO A 15 34.57 -37.23 5.56
C PRO A 15 33.85 -38.39 4.86
N LEU A 16 32.69 -38.08 4.29
CA LEU A 16 31.94 -39.04 3.50
C LEU A 16 32.78 -39.47 2.28
N ASN A 17 32.63 -40.73 1.86
CA ASN A 17 33.24 -41.21 0.62
C ASN A 17 32.76 -40.36 -0.56
N GLU A 18 33.59 -40.19 -1.59
CA GLU A 18 33.27 -39.36 -2.77
C GLU A 18 31.99 -39.82 -3.49
N ASP A 19 31.60 -41.08 -3.32
CA ASP A 19 30.42 -41.70 -3.93
C ASP A 19 29.17 -41.64 -3.03
N PHE A 20 29.19 -40.92 -1.90
CA PHE A 20 28.05 -40.87 -0.96
C PHE A 20 26.74 -40.40 -1.62
N TRP A 21 26.84 -39.60 -2.67
CA TRP A 21 25.69 -39.10 -3.42
C TRP A 21 25.06 -40.20 -4.30
N MET A 22 25.82 -41.22 -4.70
CA MET A 22 25.28 -42.37 -5.43
C MET A 22 24.29 -43.12 -4.57
N ASP A 23 24.56 -43.31 -3.28
CA ASP A 23 23.58 -43.96 -2.39
C ASP A 23 22.31 -43.14 -2.22
N ILE A 24 22.37 -41.81 -2.29
CA ILE A 24 21.19 -40.92 -2.19
C ILE A 24 20.41 -40.89 -3.51
N VAL A 25 21.10 -40.87 -4.65
CA VAL A 25 20.50 -40.85 -5.99
C VAL A 25 20.01 -42.24 -6.42
N CYS A 26 20.74 -43.29 -6.05
CA CYS A 26 20.44 -44.70 -6.34
C CYS A 26 19.66 -45.40 -5.22
N PHE A 27 19.29 -44.72 -4.12
CA PHE A 27 18.34 -45.26 -3.10
C PHE A 27 16.97 -45.63 -3.68
N ASN A 28 16.73 -45.36 -4.96
CA ASN A 28 15.56 -45.83 -5.72
C ASN A 28 15.73 -47.26 -6.29
N GLY A 29 16.66 -48.06 -5.78
CA GLY A 29 16.81 -49.48 -6.09
C GLY A 29 15.71 -50.40 -5.54
N GLY A 30 14.60 -49.85 -5.03
CA GLY A 30 13.37 -50.58 -4.75
C GLY A 30 12.23 -49.97 -5.56
N GLU A 31 11.99 -50.51 -6.77
CA GLU A 31 10.79 -50.37 -7.61
C GLU A 31 9.81 -49.23 -7.26
N ARG A 32 10.24 -47.97 -7.30
CA ARG A 32 9.31 -46.86 -7.50
C ARG A 32 9.35 -46.53 -8.98
N SER A 33 8.41 -47.15 -9.72
CA SER A 33 8.23 -46.91 -11.16
C SER A 33 8.33 -45.42 -11.46
N ALA A 34 9.02 -45.05 -12.53
CA ALA A 34 9.10 -43.67 -13.01
C ALA A 34 7.70 -43.04 -13.15
N GLU A 35 6.66 -43.84 -13.38
CA GLU A 35 5.26 -43.43 -13.38
C GLU A 35 4.76 -42.90 -12.03
N VAL A 36 5.17 -43.51 -10.91
CA VAL A 36 4.79 -43.05 -9.56
C VAL A 36 5.41 -41.69 -9.27
N MET A 37 6.65 -41.48 -9.70
CA MET A 37 7.34 -40.21 -9.54
C MET A 37 6.76 -39.13 -10.46
N HIS A 38 6.37 -39.50 -11.68
CA HIS A 38 5.65 -38.60 -12.61
C HIS A 38 4.26 -38.21 -12.08
N GLN A 39 3.53 -39.13 -11.45
CA GLN A 39 2.23 -38.84 -10.83
C GLN A 39 2.38 -37.90 -9.62
N LEU A 40 3.41 -38.10 -8.78
CA LEU A 40 3.71 -37.18 -7.69
C LEU A 40 4.05 -35.79 -8.21
N ASN A 41 4.92 -35.69 -9.22
CA ASN A 41 5.28 -34.42 -9.83
C ASN A 41 4.08 -33.71 -10.47
N GLN A 42 3.16 -34.45 -11.10
CA GLN A 42 1.91 -33.88 -11.60
C GLN A 42 1.03 -33.33 -10.48
N ARG A 43 0.90 -34.05 -9.36
CA ARG A 43 0.14 -33.56 -8.20
C ARG A 43 0.77 -32.31 -7.60
N TYR A 44 2.09 -32.27 -7.44
CA TYR A 44 2.79 -31.07 -6.98
C TYR A 44 2.60 -29.89 -7.94
N ALA A 45 2.61 -30.13 -9.25
CA ALA A 45 2.35 -29.08 -10.24
C ALA A 45 0.92 -28.52 -10.12
N LEU A 46 -0.08 -29.38 -9.93
CA LEU A 46 -1.47 -28.98 -9.72
C LEU A 46 -1.68 -28.21 -8.41
N ASP A 47 -1.05 -28.67 -7.32
CA ASP A 47 -1.12 -27.99 -6.02
C ASP A 47 -0.46 -26.60 -6.09
N VAL A 48 0.67 -26.48 -6.79
CA VAL A 48 1.34 -25.19 -7.03
C VAL A 48 0.47 -24.28 -7.91
N GLU A 49 -0.15 -24.81 -8.95
CA GLU A 49 -1.06 -24.03 -9.82
C GLU A 49 -2.25 -23.48 -9.03
N ALA A 50 -2.87 -24.31 -8.18
CA ALA A 50 -3.98 -23.88 -7.32
C ALA A 50 -3.55 -22.82 -6.28
N GLU A 51 -2.35 -22.96 -5.72
CA GLU A 51 -1.79 -21.99 -4.77
C GLU A 51 -1.49 -20.65 -5.44
N VAL A 52 -0.93 -20.67 -6.65
CA VAL A 52 -0.67 -19.47 -7.45
C VAL A 52 -1.98 -18.78 -7.83
N GLU A 53 -2.98 -19.53 -8.29
CA GLU A 53 -4.29 -18.95 -8.63
C GLU A 53 -4.94 -18.29 -7.41
N ARG A 54 -4.84 -18.93 -6.23
CA ARG A 54 -5.32 -18.34 -4.98
C ARG A 54 -4.60 -17.03 -4.66
N ALA A 55 -3.27 -17.02 -4.73
CA ALA A 55 -2.46 -15.83 -4.45
C ALA A 55 -2.75 -14.68 -5.43
N VAL A 56 -2.97 -14.98 -6.72
CA VAL A 56 -3.35 -13.97 -7.72
C VAL A 56 -4.69 -13.35 -7.36
N ARG A 57 -5.70 -14.17 -7.02
CA ARG A 57 -7.04 -13.69 -6.67
C ARG A 57 -7.03 -12.84 -5.39
N GLU A 58 -6.26 -13.25 -4.38
CA GLU A 58 -6.07 -12.47 -3.15
C GLU A 58 -5.40 -11.12 -3.43
N ASN A 59 -4.37 -11.10 -4.29
CA ASN A 59 -3.68 -9.88 -4.68
C ASN A 59 -4.58 -8.91 -5.46
N GLU A 60 -5.39 -9.41 -6.40
CA GLU A 60 -6.36 -8.59 -7.14
C GLU A 60 -7.37 -7.93 -6.20
N GLY A 61 -7.89 -8.68 -5.22
CA GLY A 61 -8.77 -8.14 -4.18
C GLY A 61 -8.09 -7.05 -3.35
N ALA A 62 -6.86 -7.30 -2.89
CA ALA A 62 -6.09 -6.34 -2.10
C ALA A 62 -5.79 -5.04 -2.88
N ILE A 63 -5.46 -5.16 -4.17
CA ILE A 63 -5.24 -4.01 -5.06
C ILE A 63 -6.54 -3.22 -5.24
N GLY A 64 -7.67 -3.91 -5.49
CA GLY A 64 -8.98 -3.29 -5.62
C GLY A 64 -9.37 -2.49 -4.37
N ASP A 65 -9.19 -3.08 -3.18
CA ASP A 65 -9.47 -2.43 -1.90
C ASP A 65 -8.57 -1.23 -1.63
N ALA A 66 -7.26 -1.34 -1.94
CA ALA A 66 -6.32 -0.23 -1.80
C ALA A 66 -6.68 0.93 -2.75
N LEU A 67 -7.02 0.62 -3.99
CA LEU A 67 -7.41 1.60 -4.99
C LEU A 67 -8.72 2.29 -4.58
N MET A 68 -9.71 1.54 -4.08
CA MET A 68 -10.94 2.13 -3.53
C MET A 68 -10.69 3.03 -2.32
N LYS A 69 -9.78 2.66 -1.41
CA LYS A 69 -9.39 3.52 -0.27
C LYS A 69 -8.71 4.82 -0.71
N GLN A 70 -8.04 4.85 -1.85
CA GLN A 70 -7.40 6.05 -2.37
C GLN A 70 -8.37 6.90 -3.22
N VAL A 71 -9.20 6.26 -4.03
CA VAL A 71 -10.16 6.93 -4.91
C VAL A 71 -11.37 7.44 -4.13
N ALA A 72 -11.86 6.73 -3.11
CA ALA A 72 -13.03 7.16 -2.36
C ALA A 72 -12.85 8.53 -1.68
N PRO A 73 -11.74 8.83 -0.97
CA PRO A 73 -11.48 10.17 -0.46
C PRO A 73 -11.36 11.21 -1.58
N SER A 74 -10.71 10.86 -2.69
CA SER A 74 -10.53 11.79 -3.82
C SER A 74 -11.84 12.09 -4.57
N ALA A 75 -12.76 11.13 -4.64
CA ALA A 75 -14.07 11.27 -5.30
C ALA A 75 -15.13 11.89 -4.35
N VAL A 76 -15.06 11.60 -3.05
CA VAL A 76 -15.95 12.19 -2.04
C VAL A 76 -15.56 13.64 -1.73
N ASN A 77 -14.27 13.98 -1.80
CA ASN A 77 -13.78 15.34 -1.57
C ASN A 77 -13.78 16.22 -2.83
N VAL A 78 -14.50 15.82 -3.89
CA VAL A 78 -14.72 16.66 -5.08
C VAL A 78 -15.39 17.98 -4.69
N VAL A 79 -16.25 17.97 -3.66
CA VAL A 79 -16.87 19.18 -3.12
C VAL A 79 -15.80 20.11 -2.52
N GLY A 80 -14.92 19.62 -1.65
CA GLY A 80 -13.84 20.43 -1.06
C GLY A 80 -12.87 21.00 -2.11
N ILE A 81 -12.47 20.18 -3.08
CA ILE A 81 -11.57 20.58 -4.18
C ILE A 81 -12.23 21.59 -5.13
N GLN A 82 -13.55 21.48 -5.36
CA GLN A 82 -14.31 22.43 -6.17
C GLN A 82 -14.37 23.82 -5.53
N TYR A 83 -14.41 23.91 -4.20
CA TYR A 83 -14.42 25.19 -3.49
C TYR A 83 -13.02 25.76 -3.20
N GLU A 84 -11.97 24.93 -3.14
CA GLU A 84 -10.58 25.38 -2.93
C GLU A 84 -10.03 26.24 -4.08
N ASN A 85 -10.47 25.96 -5.31
CA ASN A 85 -10.08 26.72 -6.52
C ASN A 85 -11.11 27.77 -6.94
N LEU A 86 -12.14 28.02 -6.13
CA LEU A 86 -12.87 29.26 -6.28
C LEU A 86 -11.90 30.37 -5.91
N ILE A 87 -11.35 31.03 -6.94
CA ILE A 87 -10.95 32.43 -6.84
C ILE A 87 -12.08 33.08 -6.05
N SER A 88 -11.77 33.56 -4.85
CA SER A 88 -12.71 34.35 -4.07
C SER A 88 -13.15 35.47 -5.00
N LEU A 89 -14.32 35.28 -5.62
CA LEU A 89 -14.95 36.28 -6.46
C LEU A 89 -14.98 37.48 -5.55
N SER A 90 -14.13 38.46 -5.89
CA SER A 90 -13.80 39.59 -5.06
C SER A 90 -15.09 40.35 -4.84
N PHE A 91 -15.79 39.95 -3.80
CA PHE A 91 -16.83 40.75 -3.20
C PHE A 91 -16.05 41.94 -2.67
N ASP A 92 -16.09 43.06 -3.39
CA ASP A 92 -15.44 44.30 -2.99
C ASP A 92 -16.13 44.80 -1.72
N GLN A 93 -15.74 44.21 -0.59
CA GLN A 93 -16.20 44.57 0.74
C GLN A 93 -15.99 46.07 0.96
N GLU A 94 -14.90 46.63 0.41
CA GLU A 94 -14.64 48.06 0.43
C GLU A 94 -15.69 48.89 -0.32
N GLU A 95 -16.18 48.44 -1.48
CA GLU A 95 -17.18 49.19 -2.23
C GLU A 95 -18.53 49.19 -1.50
N LEU A 96 -18.89 48.05 -0.90
CA LEU A 96 -20.12 47.94 -0.11
C LEU A 96 -20.07 48.76 1.18
N ILE A 97 -18.92 48.78 1.87
CA ILE A 97 -18.69 49.64 3.05
C ILE A 97 -18.77 51.12 2.64
N LYS A 98 -18.16 51.51 1.51
CA LYS A 98 -18.24 52.89 0.98
C LYS A 98 -19.68 53.30 0.66
N GLN A 99 -20.49 52.39 0.10
CA GLN A 99 -21.89 52.68 -0.20
C GLN A 99 -22.73 52.88 1.07
N GLU A 100 -22.56 52.04 2.08
CA GLU A 100 -23.31 52.15 3.34
C GLU A 100 -22.85 53.37 4.16
N GLU A 101 -21.55 53.69 4.20
CA GLU A 101 -21.07 54.94 4.79
C GLU A 101 -21.68 56.17 4.12
N ASN A 102 -21.72 56.19 2.79
CA ASN A 102 -22.30 57.30 2.03
C ASN A 102 -23.81 57.44 2.30
N ARG A 103 -24.52 56.31 2.47
CA ARG A 103 -25.93 56.31 2.88
C ARG A 103 -26.12 56.93 4.26
N GLN A 104 -25.31 56.52 5.24
CA GLN A 104 -25.35 57.09 6.60
C GLN A 104 -25.00 58.58 6.62
N ARG A 105 -24.00 59.03 5.85
CA ARG A 105 -23.64 60.44 5.73
C ARG A 105 -24.80 61.28 5.18
N ARG A 106 -25.54 60.77 4.18
CA ARG A 106 -26.73 61.46 3.62
C ARG A 106 -27.84 61.59 4.65
N ILE A 107 -28.08 60.57 5.47
CA ILE A 107 -29.09 60.60 6.54
C ILE A 107 -28.70 61.63 7.60
N ARG A 108 -27.45 61.61 8.07
CA ARG A 108 -26.95 62.59 9.05
C ARG A 108 -27.07 64.03 8.54
N LYS A 109 -26.69 64.28 7.28
CA LYS A 109 -26.85 65.60 6.64
C LYS A 109 -28.31 66.05 6.61
N ARG A 110 -29.24 65.17 6.22
CA ARG A 110 -30.68 65.49 6.22
C ARG A 110 -31.22 65.84 7.62
N ILE A 111 -30.76 65.13 8.66
CA ILE A 111 -31.16 65.42 10.05
C ILE A 111 -30.60 66.77 10.51
N VAL A 112 -29.34 67.06 10.21
CA VAL A 112 -28.70 68.34 10.55
C VAL A 112 -29.36 69.50 9.80
N ASP A 113 -29.61 69.35 8.50
CA ASP A 113 -30.30 70.37 7.69
C ASP A 113 -31.75 70.61 8.17
N ALA A 114 -32.44 69.56 8.62
CA ALA A 114 -33.77 69.68 9.20
C ALA A 114 -33.77 70.34 10.59
N ALA A 115 -32.70 70.16 11.36
CA ALA A 115 -32.52 70.80 12.66
C ALA A 115 -32.11 72.28 12.54
N LEU A 116 -31.31 72.65 11.52
CA LEU A 116 -30.85 74.02 11.26
C LEU A 116 -31.90 74.92 10.57
N ARG A 117 -32.99 74.34 10.04
CA ARG A 117 -34.11 75.07 9.42
C ARG A 117 -35.25 75.41 10.39
N LYS A 118 -35.09 75.12 11.68
CA LYS A 118 -35.96 75.58 12.78
C LYS A 118 -35.29 76.71 13.53
#